data_AF-A0A7S0ELL0-F1
#
_entry.id   AF-A0A7S0ELL0-F1
#
_cell.length_a   1.000
_cell.length_b   1.000
_cell.length_c   1.000
_cell.angle_alpha   90.00
_cell.angle_beta   90.00
_cell.angle_gamma   90.00
#
_symmetry.space_group_name_H-M   'P 1'
#
loop_
_entity.id
_entity.type
_entity.pdbx_description
1 polymer ?
#
loop_
_entity_poly.entity_id
_entity_poly.type
_entity_poly.pdbx_seq_one_letter_code
_entity_poly.pdbx_strand_id
1 'polypeptide(L)'
;TANNKEGFEHVTIHMKLIALLCFLPAAAAVGYCNDKDSSCAAWGKAGECTGGNSEVVKGKCPHTCGVCTHLCSDLEKECDGWRGEGECKNSPDFMHPKCPTSCGLCSPKCTDIHVDCNSWKTAGQCEDNPFYMHLHCPVTCGVCEGKCKDKLNDCPGWAERGECKKNPSHTLTNCPLSCGSCATGACKDTNSTACAVWAVAGQCEETPAYMAKECPASCGICTNVCEDKETDCANWAQDGQCESNSAHMLTKCPQSCGLCSRLEKFYTTAIDGKTKDEL
;
A
#
# COMPACT_ATOMS: atom_id res chain seq x y z
N THR A 1 -9.68 -75.24 28.82
CA THR A 1 -8.26 -74.93 28.58
C THR A 1 -8.09 -74.77 27.08
N ALA A 2 -8.31 -73.55 26.55
CA ALA A 2 -7.26 -72.62 26.06
C ALA A 2 -6.57 -73.14 24.79
N ASN A 3 -6.44 -72.48 23.63
CA ASN A 3 -6.66 -71.12 23.10
C ASN A 3 -6.75 -71.29 21.55
N ASN A 4 -7.75 -70.80 20.82
CA ASN A 4 -7.88 -69.48 20.16
C ASN A 4 -6.67 -68.96 19.34
N LYS A 5 -6.91 -68.64 18.04
CA LYS A 5 -6.30 -67.62 17.14
C LYS A 5 -6.23 -68.12 15.67
N GLU A 6 -6.64 -67.44 14.59
CA GLU A 6 -7.16 -66.08 14.33
C GLU A 6 -8.12 -66.14 13.14
N GLY A 7 -9.27 -65.46 13.26
CA GLY A 7 -10.22 -65.21 12.18
C GLY A 7 -10.01 -63.81 11.60
N PHE A 8 -10.08 -63.75 10.28
CA PHE A 8 -10.02 -62.55 9.44
C PHE A 8 -11.41 -61.91 9.43
N GLU A 9 -11.58 -60.72 10.02
CA GLU A 9 -12.58 -59.69 9.65
C GLU A 9 -12.58 -58.55 10.69
N HIS A 10 -12.24 -57.32 10.26
CA HIS A 10 -13.15 -56.16 10.29
C HIS A 10 -12.41 -54.90 9.79
N VAL A 11 -12.90 -54.41 8.66
CA VAL A 11 -12.62 -53.08 8.11
C VAL A 11 -13.31 -52.04 8.97
N THR A 12 -12.55 -51.10 9.53
CA THR A 12 -13.08 -49.79 9.94
C THR A 12 -12.03 -48.71 9.65
N ILE A 13 -12.05 -48.17 8.43
CA ILE A 13 -11.32 -46.96 8.06
C ILE A 13 -12.08 -45.79 8.69
N HIS A 14 -11.55 -45.22 9.77
CA HIS A 14 -12.01 -43.92 10.25
C HIS A 14 -11.55 -42.84 9.26
N MET A 15 -12.40 -42.57 8.28
CA MET A 15 -12.32 -41.41 7.39
C MET A 15 -12.65 -40.17 8.22
N LYS A 16 -11.63 -39.57 8.86
CA LYS A 16 -11.75 -38.21 9.39
C LYS A 16 -11.90 -37.28 8.20
N LEU A 17 -13.12 -36.78 7.99
CA LEU A 17 -13.35 -35.56 7.22
C LEU A 17 -12.51 -34.44 7.85
N ILE A 18 -11.35 -34.16 7.26
CA ILE A 18 -10.68 -32.88 7.47
C ILE A 18 -11.25 -31.97 6.40
N ALA A 19 -12.04 -31.00 6.86
CA ALA A 19 -12.65 -29.97 6.05
C ALA A 19 -11.59 -29.37 5.12
N LEU A 20 -11.88 -29.40 3.82
CA LEU A 20 -11.16 -28.63 2.83
C LEU A 20 -11.46 -27.15 3.12
N LEU A 21 -10.66 -26.53 4.00
CA LEU A 21 -10.55 -25.08 4.06
C LEU A 21 -9.95 -24.66 2.73
N CYS A 22 -10.82 -24.36 1.75
CA CYS A 22 -10.45 -23.51 0.64
C CYS A 22 -10.02 -22.18 1.25
N PHE A 23 -8.72 -22.04 1.50
CA PHE A 23 -8.10 -20.73 1.55
C PHE A 23 -8.33 -20.13 0.16
N LEU A 24 -9.36 -19.30 0.04
CA LEU A 24 -9.37 -18.28 -0.99
C LEU A 24 -8.00 -17.59 -0.91
N PRO A 25 -7.29 -17.39 -2.03
CA PRO A 25 -6.11 -16.55 -1.99
C PRO A 25 -6.58 -15.23 -1.39
N ALA A 26 -5.98 -14.85 -0.25
CA ALA A 26 -6.17 -13.52 0.30
C ALA A 26 -5.98 -12.58 -0.89
N ALA A 27 -7.03 -11.84 -1.26
CA ALA A 27 -6.92 -10.80 -2.28
C ALA A 27 -5.70 -9.98 -1.86
N ALA A 28 -4.61 -10.12 -2.62
CA ALA A 28 -3.32 -9.62 -2.19
C ALA A 28 -3.50 -8.13 -1.96
N ALA A 29 -3.11 -7.61 -0.80
CA ALA A 29 -3.30 -6.21 -0.49
C ALA A 29 -2.70 -5.33 -1.61
N VAL A 30 -3.56 -4.59 -2.31
CA VAL A 30 -3.21 -3.79 -3.50
C VAL A 30 -2.81 -2.34 -3.12
N GLY A 31 -2.79 -2.01 -1.83
CA GLY A 31 -2.45 -0.69 -1.34
C GLY A 31 -2.25 -0.65 0.17
N TYR A 32 -2.02 0.55 0.69
CA TYR A 32 -1.83 0.79 2.11
C TYR A 32 -2.65 2.01 2.56
N CYS A 33 -3.46 1.81 3.60
CA CYS A 33 -4.08 2.86 4.39
C CYS A 33 -3.22 3.12 5.62
N ASN A 34 -2.72 4.34 5.76
CA ASN A 34 -1.95 4.75 6.93
C ASN A 34 -2.52 6.06 7.48
N ASP A 35 -2.37 6.24 8.78
CA ASP A 35 -2.56 7.55 9.38
C ASP A 35 -1.55 8.57 8.82
N LYS A 36 -2.02 9.80 8.60
CA LYS A 36 -1.26 10.91 8.04
C LYS A 36 -0.67 11.83 9.12
N ASP A 37 -1.08 11.66 10.38
CA ASP A 37 -0.64 12.48 11.51
C ASP A 37 -0.11 11.60 12.65
N SER A 38 1.03 11.97 13.22
CA SER A 38 1.61 11.26 14.37
C SER A 38 0.74 11.28 15.63
N SER A 39 -0.24 12.20 15.70
CA SER A 39 -1.16 12.34 16.82
C SER A 39 -2.31 11.33 16.80
N CYS A 40 -2.48 10.57 15.71
CA CYS A 40 -3.67 9.73 15.49
C CYS A 40 -3.93 8.72 16.61
N ALA A 41 -2.88 8.07 17.14
CA ALA A 41 -3.02 7.15 18.27
C ALA A 41 -3.61 7.83 19.53
N ALA A 42 -3.23 9.08 19.80
CA ALA A 42 -3.75 9.85 20.93
C ALA A 42 -5.21 10.27 20.70
N TRP A 43 -5.52 10.77 19.50
CA TRP A 43 -6.89 11.16 19.13
C TRP A 43 -7.86 9.97 19.12
N GLY A 44 -7.42 8.80 18.65
CA GLY A 44 -8.22 7.57 18.71
C GLY A 44 -8.62 7.20 20.14
N LYS A 45 -7.68 7.27 21.10
CA LYS A 45 -7.95 7.01 22.52
C LYS A 45 -8.85 8.05 23.18
N ALA A 46 -8.73 9.30 22.76
CA ALA A 46 -9.57 10.39 23.25
C ALA A 46 -11.00 10.34 22.67
N GLY A 47 -11.30 9.44 21.74
CA GLY A 47 -12.64 9.29 21.14
C GLY A 47 -12.93 10.27 20.00
N GLU A 48 -11.91 10.97 19.51
CA GLU A 48 -12.04 12.07 18.52
C GLU A 48 -12.43 11.57 17.11
N CYS A 49 -12.46 10.26 16.90
CA CYS A 49 -13.03 9.65 15.69
C CYS A 49 -14.57 9.75 15.64
N THR A 50 -15.19 10.28 16.70
CA THR A 50 -16.64 10.48 16.83
C THR A 50 -16.96 11.90 17.30
N GLY A 51 -18.19 12.38 17.06
CA GLY A 51 -18.59 13.74 17.43
C GLY A 51 -18.18 14.84 16.44
N GLY A 52 -18.11 16.08 16.93
CA GLY A 52 -18.06 17.30 16.09
C GLY A 52 -16.76 17.53 15.30
N ASN A 53 -15.66 16.91 15.68
CA ASN A 53 -14.37 16.98 14.96
C ASN A 53 -14.05 15.70 14.17
N SER A 54 -14.95 14.72 14.18
CA SER A 54 -14.69 13.40 13.63
C SER A 54 -14.35 13.41 12.15
N GLU A 55 -14.90 14.34 11.36
CA GLU A 55 -14.58 14.49 9.94
C GLU A 55 -13.09 14.78 9.71
N VAL A 56 -12.54 15.76 10.44
CA VAL A 56 -11.13 16.16 10.33
C VAL A 56 -10.22 15.02 10.79
N VAL A 57 -10.56 14.38 11.91
CA VAL A 57 -9.75 13.30 12.48
C VAL A 57 -9.80 12.06 11.59
N LYS A 58 -10.97 11.68 11.05
CA LYS A 58 -11.10 10.59 10.08
C LYS A 58 -10.28 10.82 8.81
N GLY A 59 -10.20 12.07 8.32
CA GLY A 59 -9.39 12.41 7.15
C GLY A 59 -7.88 12.33 7.42
N LYS A 60 -7.43 12.68 8.63
CA LYS A 60 -6.03 12.59 9.05
C LYS A 60 -5.62 11.20 9.54
N CYS A 61 -6.55 10.48 10.14
CA CYS A 61 -6.35 9.23 10.85
C CYS A 61 -7.27 8.13 10.31
N PRO A 62 -7.27 7.88 9.00
CA PRO A 62 -8.21 6.96 8.41
C PRO A 62 -8.01 5.51 8.88
N HIS A 63 -6.81 5.15 9.34
CA HIS A 63 -6.55 3.83 9.90
C HIS A 63 -7.00 3.74 11.35
N THR A 64 -6.53 4.65 12.22
CA THR A 64 -6.92 4.65 13.65
C THR A 64 -8.43 4.80 13.83
N CYS A 65 -9.10 5.61 12.99
CA CYS A 65 -10.55 5.78 13.05
C CYS A 65 -11.35 4.70 12.32
N GLY A 66 -10.70 3.66 11.78
CA GLY A 66 -11.36 2.55 11.09
C GLY A 66 -12.08 2.97 9.81
N VAL A 67 -11.69 4.09 9.19
CA VAL A 67 -12.21 4.55 7.90
C VAL A 67 -11.76 3.61 6.79
N CYS A 68 -10.50 3.18 6.85
CA CYS A 68 -9.97 2.11 6.03
C CYS A 68 -9.14 1.14 6.87
N THR A 69 -8.97 -0.07 6.34
CA THR A 69 -7.98 -1.04 6.82
C THR A 69 -6.74 -0.97 5.93
N HIS A 70 -5.61 -1.58 6.31
CA HIS A 70 -4.48 -1.66 5.37
C HIS A 70 -4.82 -2.36 4.06
N LEU A 71 -5.87 -3.18 4.00
CA LEU A 71 -6.43 -3.65 2.74
C LEU A 71 -7.38 -2.57 2.21
N CYS A 72 -7.00 -1.97 1.09
CA CYS A 72 -7.73 -0.85 0.55
C CYS A 72 -7.74 -0.86 -0.99
N SER A 73 -8.95 -0.69 -1.52
CA SER A 73 -9.30 -0.55 -2.93
C SER A 73 -10.62 0.23 -3.01
N ASP A 74 -10.87 0.90 -4.13
CA ASP A 74 -12.21 1.42 -4.43
C ASP A 74 -13.21 0.27 -4.57
N LEU A 75 -14.40 0.43 -4.00
CA LEU A 75 -15.45 -0.59 -4.00
C LEU A 75 -16.51 -0.35 -5.07
N GLU A 76 -16.61 0.89 -5.55
CA GLU A 76 -17.58 1.30 -6.57
C GLU A 76 -16.83 1.69 -7.87
N LYS A 77 -17.44 1.41 -9.02
CA LYS A 77 -16.79 1.66 -10.31
C LYS A 77 -16.65 3.15 -10.59
N GLU A 78 -17.62 3.92 -10.10
CA GLU A 78 -17.83 5.34 -10.28
C GLU A 78 -16.95 6.20 -9.36
N CYS A 79 -16.17 5.60 -8.45
CA CYS A 79 -15.34 6.33 -7.49
C CYS A 79 -14.44 7.41 -8.12
N ASP A 80 -13.87 7.14 -9.30
CA ASP A 80 -13.03 8.13 -10.01
C ASP A 80 -13.85 9.31 -10.56
N GLY A 81 -15.09 9.05 -11.01
CA GLY A 81 -16.02 10.08 -11.45
C GLY A 81 -16.47 10.96 -10.28
N TRP A 82 -16.93 10.34 -9.18
CA TRP A 82 -17.34 11.05 -7.97
C TRP A 82 -16.18 11.84 -7.35
N ARG A 83 -14.94 11.36 -7.42
CA ARG A 83 -13.74 12.15 -7.08
C ARG A 83 -13.66 13.43 -7.91
N GLY A 84 -13.79 13.32 -9.23
CA GLY A 84 -13.78 14.47 -10.14
C GLY A 84 -14.90 15.47 -9.86
N GLU A 85 -16.04 15.01 -9.37
CA GLU A 85 -17.19 15.82 -8.96
C GLU A 85 -17.03 16.45 -7.56
N GLY A 86 -15.96 16.11 -6.83
CA GLY A 86 -15.66 16.67 -5.50
C GLY A 86 -16.34 15.95 -4.33
N GLU A 87 -16.92 14.77 -4.56
CA GLU A 87 -17.70 14.03 -3.54
C GLU A 87 -16.87 13.59 -2.35
N CYS A 88 -15.54 13.44 -2.49
CA CYS A 88 -14.67 13.17 -1.34
C CYS A 88 -14.74 14.27 -0.27
N LYS A 89 -15.07 15.52 -0.66
CA LYS A 89 -15.30 16.64 0.26
C LYS A 89 -16.79 16.83 0.58
N ASN A 90 -17.67 16.63 -0.40
CA ASN A 90 -19.11 16.89 -0.24
C ASN A 90 -19.85 15.78 0.52
N SER A 91 -19.39 14.53 0.36
CA SER A 91 -20.03 13.31 0.86
C SER A 91 -19.00 12.36 1.52
N PRO A 92 -18.18 12.84 2.49
CA PRO A 92 -17.04 12.09 3.03
C PRO A 92 -17.45 10.78 3.72
N ASP A 93 -18.60 10.76 4.42
CA ASP A 93 -19.08 9.54 5.11
C ASP A 93 -19.42 8.40 4.16
N PHE A 94 -19.82 8.70 2.92
CA PHE A 94 -20.03 7.70 1.87
C PHE A 94 -18.73 7.40 1.13
N MET A 95 -18.04 8.46 0.70
CA MET A 95 -16.89 8.34 -0.20
C MET A 95 -15.66 7.74 0.47
N HIS A 96 -15.38 8.06 1.73
CA HIS A 96 -14.18 7.55 2.39
C HIS A 96 -14.15 6.02 2.55
N PRO A 97 -15.21 5.35 3.05
CA PRO A 97 -15.21 3.89 3.15
C PRO A 97 -15.45 3.17 1.82
N LYS A 98 -16.05 3.83 0.82
CA LYS A 98 -16.39 3.22 -0.49
C LYS A 98 -15.36 3.47 -1.58
N CYS A 99 -14.70 4.61 -1.53
CA CYS A 99 -13.76 5.11 -2.52
C CYS A 99 -12.44 5.60 -1.88
N PRO A 100 -11.81 4.81 -1.00
CA PRO A 100 -10.63 5.25 -0.26
C PRO A 100 -9.42 5.55 -1.16
N THR A 101 -9.26 4.85 -2.30
CA THR A 101 -8.19 5.12 -3.27
C THR A 101 -8.47 6.43 -3.98
N SER A 102 -9.66 6.57 -4.58
CA SER A 102 -10.06 7.78 -5.30
C SER A 102 -10.04 9.04 -4.42
N CYS A 103 -10.34 8.91 -3.12
CA CYS A 103 -10.24 10.03 -2.18
C CYS A 103 -8.85 10.26 -1.57
N GLY A 104 -7.83 9.51 -2.01
CA GLY A 104 -6.46 9.68 -1.52
C GLY A 104 -6.29 9.36 -0.03
N LEU A 105 -7.18 8.55 0.55
CA LEU A 105 -7.00 7.97 1.89
C LEU A 105 -6.09 6.75 1.86
N CYS A 106 -5.75 6.31 0.66
CA CYS A 106 -5.10 5.05 0.40
C CYS A 106 -4.15 5.18 -0.79
N SER A 107 -2.97 4.60 -0.63
CA SER A 107 -1.92 4.66 -1.64
C SER A 107 -1.75 3.26 -2.24
N PRO A 108 -2.21 3.01 -3.47
CA PRO A 108 -2.08 1.70 -4.10
C PRO A 108 -0.61 1.39 -4.36
N LYS A 109 -0.25 0.12 -4.14
CA LYS A 109 1.07 -0.41 -4.44
C LYS A 109 1.21 -0.57 -5.94
N CYS A 110 2.40 -0.28 -6.44
CA CYS A 110 2.71 -0.34 -7.86
C CYS A 110 4.16 -0.77 -8.07
N THR A 111 4.41 -1.33 -9.25
CA THR A 111 5.73 -1.78 -9.70
C THR A 111 5.86 -1.52 -11.19
N ASP A 112 7.08 -1.45 -11.70
CA ASP A 112 7.26 -1.65 -13.13
C ASP A 112 6.97 -3.11 -13.46
N ILE A 113 6.24 -3.35 -14.54
CA ILE A 113 5.87 -4.71 -14.97
C ILE A 113 6.73 -5.20 -16.13
N HIS A 114 7.41 -4.29 -16.81
CA HIS A 114 8.31 -4.59 -17.94
C HIS A 114 9.77 -4.39 -17.55
N VAL A 115 10.63 -5.30 -17.99
CA VAL A 115 12.08 -5.20 -17.77
C VAL A 115 12.70 -4.02 -18.54
N ASP A 116 12.07 -3.63 -19.64
CA ASP A 116 12.52 -2.56 -20.54
C ASP A 116 12.12 -1.15 -20.09
N CYS A 117 11.41 -1.00 -18.97
CA CYS A 117 10.93 0.30 -18.50
C CYS A 117 12.04 1.37 -18.45
N ASN A 118 13.25 1.00 -17.98
CA ASN A 118 14.40 1.92 -17.96
C ASN A 118 14.85 2.35 -19.38
N SER A 119 14.86 1.41 -20.33
CA SER A 119 15.18 1.67 -21.73
C SER A 119 14.14 2.58 -22.38
N TRP A 120 12.85 2.29 -22.15
CA TRP A 120 11.74 3.10 -22.67
C TRP A 120 11.70 4.50 -22.08
N LYS A 121 11.96 4.66 -20.78
CA LYS A 121 12.13 5.98 -20.17
C LYS A 121 13.27 6.75 -20.81
N THR A 122 14.41 6.10 -21.04
CA THR A 122 15.56 6.75 -21.70
C THR A 122 15.21 7.18 -23.13
N ALA A 123 14.31 6.44 -23.79
CA ALA A 123 13.75 6.79 -25.09
C ALA A 123 12.58 7.80 -25.04
N GLY A 124 12.32 8.46 -23.91
CA GLY A 124 11.28 9.49 -23.79
C GLY A 124 9.84 8.98 -23.70
N GLN A 125 9.63 7.67 -23.49
CA GLN A 125 8.28 7.09 -23.54
C GLN A 125 7.37 7.57 -22.42
N CYS A 126 7.91 7.99 -21.27
CA CYS A 126 7.08 8.51 -20.17
C CYS A 126 6.32 9.78 -20.60
N GLU A 127 6.90 10.58 -21.51
CA GLU A 127 6.32 11.80 -22.04
C GLU A 127 5.56 11.56 -23.36
N ASP A 128 6.11 10.71 -24.25
CA ASP A 128 5.53 10.44 -25.58
C ASP A 128 4.35 9.46 -25.53
N ASN A 129 4.34 8.54 -24.56
CA ASN A 129 3.29 7.55 -24.36
C ASN A 129 2.90 7.42 -22.86
N PRO A 130 2.45 8.53 -22.24
CA PRO A 130 2.27 8.62 -20.79
C PRO A 130 1.22 7.65 -20.28
N PHE A 131 0.14 7.40 -21.02
CA PHE A 131 -0.92 6.49 -20.57
C PHE A 131 -0.44 5.05 -20.41
N TYR A 132 0.30 4.53 -21.40
CA TYR A 132 0.87 3.18 -21.32
C TYR A 132 1.96 3.14 -20.24
N MET A 133 2.90 4.07 -20.31
CA MET A 133 4.06 4.06 -19.43
C MET A 133 3.69 4.29 -17.96
N HIS A 134 2.67 5.09 -17.67
CA HIS A 134 2.23 5.33 -16.29
C HIS A 134 1.49 4.15 -15.68
N LEU A 135 0.96 3.21 -16.47
CA LEU A 135 0.33 1.98 -15.96
C LEU A 135 1.32 0.81 -15.89
N HIS A 136 2.22 0.72 -16.87
CA HIS A 136 3.15 -0.40 -17.02
C HIS A 136 4.54 -0.15 -16.42
N CYS A 137 4.97 1.10 -16.37
CA CYS A 137 6.24 1.55 -15.82
C CYS A 137 6.06 2.68 -14.79
N PRO A 138 5.09 2.57 -13.84
CA PRO A 138 4.75 3.66 -12.93
C PRO A 138 5.91 4.08 -12.02
N VAL A 139 6.80 3.16 -11.64
CA VAL A 139 7.93 3.49 -10.77
C VAL A 139 9.00 4.21 -11.58
N THR A 140 9.37 3.64 -12.73
CA THR A 140 10.38 4.23 -13.60
C THR A 140 9.98 5.61 -14.09
N CYS A 141 8.72 5.82 -14.50
CA CYS A 141 8.20 7.14 -14.90
C CYS A 141 7.91 8.07 -13.72
N GLY A 142 8.17 7.63 -12.49
CA GLY A 142 8.03 8.47 -11.30
C GLY A 142 6.59 8.83 -10.99
N VAL A 143 5.60 8.06 -11.44
CA VAL A 143 4.22 8.12 -10.91
C VAL A 143 4.23 7.58 -9.49
N CYS A 144 4.81 6.40 -9.30
CA CYS A 144 4.98 5.78 -8.01
C CYS A 144 6.36 6.06 -7.43
N GLU A 145 6.42 6.23 -6.11
CA GLU A 145 7.67 6.44 -5.42
C GLU A 145 7.74 5.67 -4.10
N GLY A 146 8.98 5.40 -3.67
CA GLY A 146 9.26 4.72 -2.43
C GLY A 146 8.81 5.56 -1.24
N LYS A 147 7.82 5.06 -0.50
CA LYS A 147 7.35 5.62 0.76
C LYS A 147 7.45 4.60 1.88
N CYS A 148 7.50 5.09 3.11
CA CYS A 148 7.34 4.23 4.27
C CYS A 148 5.86 4.10 4.56
N LYS A 149 5.34 2.90 4.36
CA LYS A 149 3.98 2.51 4.66
C LYS A 149 4.02 1.35 5.62
N ASP A 150 3.22 1.42 6.67
CA ASP A 150 3.02 0.25 7.52
C ASP A 150 2.28 -0.82 6.72
N LYS A 151 2.77 -2.05 6.83
CA LYS A 151 2.33 -3.21 6.05
C LYS A 151 1.31 -4.05 6.82
N LEU A 152 1.08 -3.78 8.11
CA LEU A 152 0.28 -4.59 9.03
C LEU A 152 -0.59 -3.73 9.95
N ASN A 153 -1.83 -4.17 10.21
CA ASN A 153 -2.85 -3.38 10.95
C ASN A 153 -2.45 -3.06 12.38
N ASP A 154 -1.66 -3.91 13.01
CA ASP A 154 -1.27 -3.70 14.40
C ASP A 154 -0.06 -2.77 14.57
N CYS A 155 0.49 -2.22 13.48
CA CYS A 155 1.69 -1.39 13.51
C CYS A 155 1.61 -0.19 14.49
N PRO A 156 0.54 0.62 14.52
CA PRO A 156 0.41 1.68 15.52
C PRO A 156 0.43 1.14 16.96
N GLY A 157 -0.28 0.03 17.19
CA GLY A 157 -0.34 -0.60 18.50
C GLY A 157 0.98 -1.24 18.95
N TRP A 158 1.71 -1.89 18.03
CA TRP A 158 3.04 -2.43 18.30
C TRP A 158 4.05 -1.32 18.58
N ALA A 159 4.02 -0.23 17.81
CA ALA A 159 4.88 0.92 18.07
C ALA A 159 4.63 1.51 19.46
N GLU A 160 3.35 1.68 19.84
CA GLU A 160 2.98 2.18 21.17
C GLU A 160 3.48 1.27 22.31
N ARG A 161 3.42 -0.07 22.13
CA ARG A 161 3.93 -1.05 23.10
C ARG A 161 5.46 -1.16 23.15
N GLY A 162 6.16 -0.35 22.34
CA GLY A 162 7.62 -0.32 22.27
C GLY A 162 8.23 -1.47 21.48
N GLU A 163 7.45 -2.15 20.63
CA GLU A 163 7.94 -3.27 19.81
C GLU A 163 9.01 -2.83 18.80
N CYS A 164 9.03 -1.56 18.39
CA CYS A 164 10.11 -0.99 17.59
C CYS A 164 11.51 -1.15 18.21
N LYS A 165 11.58 -1.25 19.55
CA LYS A 165 12.83 -1.50 20.29
C LYS A 165 12.98 -2.96 20.72
N LYS A 166 11.88 -3.63 21.08
CA LYS A 166 11.89 -5.02 21.58
C LYS A 166 12.03 -6.05 20.47
N ASN A 167 11.45 -5.76 19.30
CA ASN A 167 11.43 -6.63 18.13
C ASN A 167 11.72 -5.82 16.84
N PRO A 168 12.91 -5.20 16.74
CA PRO A 168 13.23 -4.25 15.68
C PRO A 168 13.26 -4.89 14.29
N SER A 169 13.79 -6.12 14.14
CA SER A 169 13.84 -6.79 12.84
C SER A 169 12.45 -6.98 12.22
N HIS A 170 11.45 -7.32 13.04
CA HIS A 170 10.07 -7.46 12.59
C HIS A 170 9.39 -6.11 12.33
N THR A 171 9.44 -5.21 13.31
CA THR A 171 8.63 -3.98 13.29
C THR A 171 9.23 -2.88 12.43
N LEU A 172 10.55 -2.76 12.28
CA LEU A 172 11.11 -1.74 11.39
C LEU A 172 10.88 -2.07 9.91
N THR A 173 10.77 -3.36 9.59
CA THR A 173 10.49 -3.84 8.23
C THR A 173 9.02 -3.76 7.85
N ASN A 174 8.13 -4.04 8.83
CA ASN A 174 6.68 -4.10 8.59
C ASN A 174 5.94 -2.85 9.04
N CYS A 175 6.49 -2.06 9.96
CA CYS A 175 5.87 -0.88 10.55
C CYS A 175 6.78 0.37 10.46
N PRO A 176 7.40 0.66 9.30
CA PRO A 176 8.39 1.73 9.21
C PRO A 176 7.84 3.12 9.47
N LEU A 177 6.54 3.35 9.21
CA LEU A 177 5.91 4.64 9.49
C LEU A 177 5.64 4.76 10.98
N SER A 178 4.96 3.77 11.57
CA SER A 178 4.65 3.75 13.01
C SER A 178 5.89 3.73 13.90
N CYS A 179 6.97 3.07 13.46
CA CYS A 179 8.24 3.07 14.19
C CYS A 179 9.12 4.30 13.94
N GLY A 180 8.69 5.23 13.09
CA GLY A 180 9.43 6.46 12.80
C GLY A 180 10.75 6.22 12.06
N SER A 181 10.88 5.09 11.35
CA SER A 181 12.08 4.76 10.56
C SER A 181 12.34 5.79 9.46
N CYS A 182 11.30 6.51 9.02
CA CYS A 182 11.34 7.41 7.88
C CYS A 182 10.70 8.76 8.19
N ALA A 183 11.28 9.51 9.14
CA ALA A 183 10.75 10.78 9.62
C ALA A 183 10.73 11.92 8.56
N THR A 184 11.24 11.71 7.35
CA THR A 184 11.39 12.76 6.31
C THR A 184 10.62 12.49 5.01
N GLY A 185 9.61 11.61 5.01
CA GLY A 185 8.62 11.48 3.93
C GLY A 185 9.11 10.85 2.60
N ALA A 186 10.41 10.80 2.33
CA ALA A 186 10.99 10.04 1.23
C ALA A 186 11.68 8.79 1.75
N CYS A 187 11.29 7.62 1.24
CA CYS A 187 11.95 6.37 1.56
C CYS A 187 13.06 6.10 0.56
N LYS A 188 14.29 6.43 0.93
CA LYS A 188 15.48 6.28 0.09
C LYS A 188 16.70 5.95 0.93
N ASP A 189 17.62 5.22 0.32
CA ASP A 189 18.94 5.00 0.89
C ASP A 189 19.72 6.31 0.98
N THR A 190 20.47 6.50 2.07
CA THR A 190 21.36 7.65 2.24
C THR A 190 22.57 7.55 1.33
N ASN A 191 23.07 6.34 1.10
CA ASN A 191 24.10 6.02 0.11
C ASN A 191 23.74 4.70 -0.59
N SER A 192 23.23 4.79 -1.82
CA SER A 192 22.75 3.61 -2.57
C SER A 192 23.83 2.54 -2.78
N THR A 193 25.09 2.92 -3.01
CA THR A 193 26.18 1.96 -3.21
C THR A 193 26.54 1.24 -1.92
N ALA A 194 26.72 1.99 -0.82
CA ALA A 194 27.04 1.40 0.47
C ALA A 194 25.87 0.54 0.99
N CYS A 195 24.64 1.03 0.85
CA CYS A 195 23.44 0.31 1.24
C CYS A 195 23.25 -1.00 0.46
N ALA A 196 23.53 -1.02 -0.85
CA ALA A 196 23.50 -2.25 -1.63
C ALA A 196 24.53 -3.28 -1.11
N VAL A 197 25.75 -2.84 -0.79
CA VAL A 197 26.80 -3.71 -0.24
C VAL A 197 26.42 -4.23 1.15
N TRP A 198 25.95 -3.35 2.04
CA TRP A 198 25.57 -3.72 3.40
C TRP A 198 24.34 -4.63 3.45
N ALA A 199 23.36 -4.40 2.57
CA ALA A 199 22.20 -5.27 2.45
C ALA A 199 22.60 -6.69 2.02
N VAL A 200 23.47 -6.83 1.02
CA VAL A 200 24.01 -8.15 0.61
C VAL A 200 24.85 -8.80 1.71
N ALA A 201 25.50 -7.99 2.55
CA ALA A 201 26.24 -8.46 3.71
C ALA A 201 25.36 -8.82 4.92
N GLY A 202 24.02 -8.81 4.80
CA GLY A 202 23.09 -9.21 5.87
C GLY A 202 22.89 -8.17 6.98
N GLN A 203 23.28 -6.91 6.74
CA GLN A 203 23.15 -5.87 7.77
C GLN A 203 21.69 -5.53 8.09
N CYS A 204 20.76 -5.78 7.16
CA CYS A 204 19.34 -5.52 7.40
C CYS A 204 18.79 -6.32 8.59
N GLU A 205 19.33 -7.52 8.82
CA GLU A 205 18.96 -8.42 9.91
C GLU A 205 19.83 -8.22 11.16
N GLU A 206 21.13 -7.97 10.98
CA GLU A 206 22.09 -7.81 12.08
C GLU A 206 21.98 -6.45 12.77
N THR A 207 21.77 -5.38 11.99
CA THR A 207 21.69 -4.00 12.48
C THR A 207 20.41 -3.31 12.00
N PRO A 208 19.21 -3.88 12.28
CA PRO A 208 17.95 -3.48 11.68
C PRO A 208 17.59 -2.02 11.96
N ALA A 209 17.89 -1.50 13.15
CA ALA A 209 17.64 -0.10 13.50
C ALA A 209 18.48 0.89 12.70
N TYR A 210 19.75 0.55 12.46
CA TYR A 210 20.65 1.39 11.67
C TYR A 210 20.27 1.33 10.20
N MET A 211 20.13 0.12 9.67
CA MET A 211 19.79 -0.10 8.27
C MET A 211 18.40 0.40 7.91
N ALA A 212 17.43 0.36 8.84
CA ALA A 212 16.11 0.90 8.57
C ALA A 212 16.08 2.43 8.41
N LYS A 213 17.03 3.12 9.03
CA LYS A 213 17.18 4.56 8.92
C LYS A 213 18.05 4.96 7.72
N GLU A 214 19.15 4.25 7.51
CA GLU A 214 20.16 4.62 6.50
C GLU A 214 19.88 3.98 5.14
N CYS A 215 19.35 2.77 5.11
CA CYS A 215 19.21 1.95 3.91
C CYS A 215 17.80 1.35 3.74
N PRO A 216 16.72 2.14 3.93
CA PRO A 216 15.37 1.59 3.90
C PRO A 216 14.96 1.04 2.52
N ALA A 217 15.55 1.52 1.42
CA ALA A 217 15.24 0.99 0.10
C ALA A 217 15.95 -0.35 -0.12
N SER A 218 17.25 -0.40 0.13
CA SER A 218 18.04 -1.64 0.02
C SER A 218 17.56 -2.75 0.96
N CYS A 219 17.02 -2.40 2.13
CA CYS A 219 16.45 -3.37 3.07
C CYS A 219 14.97 -3.70 2.83
N GLY A 220 14.38 -3.28 1.71
CA GLY A 220 12.99 -3.62 1.37
C GLY A 220 11.94 -3.03 2.31
N ILE A 221 12.30 -1.95 3.02
CA ILE A 221 11.40 -1.22 3.91
C ILE A 221 10.48 -0.32 3.10
N CYS A 222 11.03 0.32 2.07
CA CYS A 222 10.27 1.14 1.15
C CYS A 222 9.21 0.33 0.41
N THR A 223 8.05 0.94 0.26
CA THR A 223 7.00 0.46 -0.63
C THR A 223 6.75 1.52 -1.69
N ASN A 224 6.85 1.12 -2.95
CA ASN A 224 6.43 1.96 -4.07
C ASN A 224 4.92 2.08 -4.06
N VAL A 225 4.43 3.30 -3.90
CA VAL A 225 3.01 3.61 -3.87
C VAL A 225 2.70 4.81 -4.77
N CYS A 226 1.44 4.86 -5.19
CA CYS A 226 0.88 6.00 -5.90
C CYS A 226 0.26 6.97 -4.90
N GLU A 227 0.79 8.19 -4.79
CA GLU A 227 0.20 9.27 -4.03
C GLU A 227 0.58 10.63 -4.62
N ASP A 228 -0.21 11.67 -4.29
CA ASP A 228 0.16 13.04 -4.63
C ASP A 228 1.45 13.45 -3.91
N LYS A 229 2.28 14.18 -4.64
CA LYS A 229 3.64 14.56 -4.21
C LYS A 229 3.73 16.01 -3.79
N GLU A 230 2.75 16.81 -4.19
CA GLU A 230 2.63 18.23 -3.89
C GLU A 230 1.35 18.48 -3.11
N THR A 231 1.37 19.47 -2.21
CA THR A 231 0.23 19.78 -1.34
C THR A 231 -0.95 20.41 -2.09
N ASP A 232 -0.68 21.08 -3.21
CA ASP A 232 -1.68 21.82 -3.99
C ASP A 232 -2.35 20.97 -5.09
N CYS A 233 -2.03 19.68 -5.17
CA CYS A 233 -2.57 18.78 -6.20
C CYS A 233 -4.10 18.81 -6.29
N ALA A 234 -4.79 18.87 -5.15
CA ALA A 234 -6.25 18.92 -5.11
C ALA A 234 -6.81 20.23 -5.72
N ASN A 235 -6.12 21.35 -5.53
CA ASN A 235 -6.52 22.64 -6.09
C ASN A 235 -6.25 22.66 -7.60
N TRP A 236 -5.05 22.24 -8.01
CA TRP A 236 -4.68 22.17 -9.42
C TRP A 236 -5.60 21.23 -10.22
N ALA A 237 -6.00 20.10 -9.64
CA ALA A 237 -6.96 19.21 -10.28
C ALA A 237 -8.33 19.89 -10.47
N GLN A 238 -8.82 20.63 -9.48
CA GLN A 238 -10.06 21.42 -9.60
C GLN A 238 -9.96 22.53 -10.66
N ASP A 239 -8.77 23.11 -10.84
CA ASP A 239 -8.47 24.11 -11.86
C ASP A 239 -8.30 23.50 -13.28
N GLY A 240 -8.54 22.20 -13.47
CA GLY A 240 -8.43 21.52 -14.77
C GLY A 240 -6.99 21.30 -15.24
N GLN A 241 -6.01 21.29 -14.32
CA GLN A 241 -4.61 21.03 -14.65
C GLN A 241 -4.38 19.57 -15.08
N CYS A 242 -5.24 18.64 -14.66
CA CYS A 242 -5.13 17.24 -15.06
C CYS A 242 -5.24 17.06 -16.59
N GLU A 243 -5.99 17.94 -17.26
CA GLU A 243 -6.18 17.96 -18.71
C GLU A 243 -5.21 18.93 -19.39
N SER A 244 -5.08 20.15 -18.85
CA SER A 244 -4.30 21.23 -19.49
C SER A 244 -2.78 21.13 -19.25
N ASN A 245 -2.36 20.42 -18.19
CA ASN A 245 -0.97 20.22 -17.79
C ASN A 245 -0.74 18.75 -17.36
N SER A 246 -1.28 17.83 -18.15
CA SER A 246 -1.32 16.40 -17.84
C SER A 246 0.05 15.79 -17.58
N ALA A 247 1.09 16.18 -18.32
CA ALA A 247 2.45 15.67 -18.11
C ALA A 247 2.96 15.95 -16.69
N HIS A 248 2.76 17.17 -16.17
CA HIS A 248 3.15 17.51 -14.81
C HIS A 248 2.24 16.81 -13.79
N MET A 249 0.94 16.90 -14.01
CA MET A 249 -0.06 16.47 -13.05
C MET A 249 -0.12 14.95 -12.89
N LEU A 250 0.06 14.17 -13.95
CA LEU A 250 0.06 12.71 -13.84
C LEU A 250 1.28 12.17 -13.08
N THR A 251 2.41 12.88 -13.09
CA THR A 251 3.61 12.47 -12.33
C THR A 251 3.63 13.03 -10.92
N LYS A 252 3.18 14.28 -10.73
CA LYS A 252 3.21 14.98 -9.43
C LYS A 252 1.95 14.84 -8.61
N CYS A 253 0.81 14.70 -9.26
CA CYS A 253 -0.52 14.65 -8.67
C CYS A 253 -1.35 13.46 -9.15
N PRO A 254 -0.78 12.23 -9.15
CA PRO A 254 -1.46 11.07 -9.73
C PRO A 254 -2.74 10.68 -8.97
N GLN A 255 -2.89 10.99 -7.67
CA GLN A 255 -4.14 10.73 -6.94
C GLN A 255 -5.19 11.74 -7.34
N SER A 256 -4.86 13.04 -7.26
CA SER A 256 -5.79 14.10 -7.59
C SER A 256 -6.27 14.05 -9.05
N CYS A 257 -5.50 13.45 -9.96
CA CYS A 257 -5.91 13.20 -11.35
C CYS A 257 -6.45 11.79 -11.64
N GLY A 258 -6.76 11.00 -10.59
CA GLY A 258 -7.39 9.68 -10.74
C GLY A 258 -6.49 8.61 -11.38
N LEU A 259 -5.20 8.87 -11.57
CA LEU A 259 -4.26 7.87 -12.09
C LEU A 259 -4.06 6.74 -11.09
N CYS A 260 -4.04 7.02 -9.79
CA CYS A 260 -3.88 5.97 -8.78
C CYS A 260 -5.08 5.01 -8.69
N SER A 261 -6.33 5.49 -8.82
CA SER A 261 -7.51 4.60 -8.93
C SER A 261 -7.44 3.74 -10.20
N ARG A 262 -6.97 4.30 -11.32
CA ARG A 262 -6.73 3.54 -12.55
C ARG A 262 -5.64 2.48 -12.39
N LEU A 263 -4.52 2.82 -11.72
CA LEU A 263 -3.47 1.87 -11.38
C LEU A 263 -4.00 0.73 -10.51
N GLU A 264 -4.74 1.05 -9.45
CA GLU A 264 -5.35 0.05 -8.57
C GLU A 264 -6.26 -0.92 -9.37
N LYS A 265 -7.12 -0.39 -10.23
CA LYS A 265 -7.97 -1.19 -11.13
C LYS A 265 -7.16 -2.05 -12.11
N PHE A 266 -6.09 -1.50 -12.66
CA PHE A 266 -5.17 -2.22 -13.56
C PHE A 266 -4.57 -3.44 -12.86
N TYR A 267 -4.10 -3.31 -11.62
CA TYR A 267 -3.54 -4.42 -10.86
C TYR A 267 -4.59 -5.42 -10.34
N THR A 268 -5.79 -4.98 -9.98
CA THR A 268 -6.85 -5.89 -9.49
C THR A 268 -7.45 -6.71 -10.62
N THR A 269 -7.79 -6.09 -11.75
CA THR A 269 -8.41 -6.78 -12.90
C THR A 269 -7.45 -7.68 -13.66
N ALA A 270 -6.15 -7.38 -13.68
CA ALA A 270 -5.13 -8.26 -14.27
C ALA A 270 -4.91 -9.56 -13.46
N ILE A 271 -5.37 -9.64 -12.22
CA ILE A 271 -5.19 -10.83 -11.34
C ILE A 271 -6.33 -11.86 -11.50
N ASP A 272 -7.42 -11.55 -12.22
CA ASP A 272 -8.55 -12.46 -12.49
C ASP A 272 -8.26 -13.54 -13.57
N GLY A 273 -7.02 -13.98 -13.69
CA GLY A 273 -6.65 -15.19 -14.44
C GLY A 273 -6.41 -15.00 -15.94
N LYS A 274 -6.11 -13.80 -16.41
CA LYS A 274 -5.56 -13.59 -17.76
C LYS A 274 -4.03 -13.47 -17.71
N THR A 275 -3.36 -14.09 -18.67
CA THR A 275 -1.90 -14.17 -18.76
C THR A 275 -1.29 -12.79 -18.95
N LYS A 276 -0.16 -12.54 -18.28
CA LYS A 276 0.61 -11.28 -18.26
C LYS A 276 1.08 -10.76 -19.63
N ASP A 277 0.95 -11.53 -20.69
CA ASP A 277 1.61 -11.27 -21.98
C ASP A 277 0.71 -10.60 -23.03
N GLU A 278 -0.47 -10.10 -22.66
CA GLU A 278 -1.36 -9.34 -23.58
C GLU A 278 -1.75 -7.96 -23.04
N LEU A 279 -0.82 -7.27 -22.40
CA LEU A 279 -0.91 -5.83 -22.06
C LEU A 279 0.41 -5.12 -22.39
#